data_AF-A0A0U2ZSV1-F1
#
_entry.id   AF-A0A0U2ZSV1-F1
#
_cell.length_a   1.000
_cell.length_b   1.000
_cell.length_c   1.000
_cell.angle_alpha   90.00
_cell.angle_beta   90.00
_cell.angle_gamma   90.00
#
_symmetry.space_group_name_H-M   'P 1'
#
loop_
_entity.id
_entity.type
_entity.pdbx_description
1 polymer ?
#
loop_
_entity_poly.entity_id
_entity_poly.type
_entity_poly.pdbx_seq_one_letter_code
_entity_poly.pdbx_strand_id
1 'polypeptide(L)'
;MQALEHFLPQVWFVVLALFLLLYVMLDGFDLGVGILSLTASNEERRGILMTSLGNVWDANETWLVFMGGALFGAFPLAYGTILTALYIPICMMLFGLIFRAVAFEFREHSNRKLFWNYAFGAGSFLAALAQGFALGAVLEGIAVD
;
A
#
# COMPACT_ATOMS: atom_id res chain seq x y z
N MET A 1 -18.14 -3.72 -32.89
CA MET A 1 -17.15 -4.67 -32.32
C MET A 1 -15.79 -4.00 -32.19
N GLN A 2 -15.14 -3.57 -33.27
CA GLN A 2 -13.82 -2.89 -33.20
C GLN A 2 -13.75 -1.66 -32.27
N ALA A 3 -14.78 -0.80 -32.26
CA ALA A 3 -14.81 0.36 -31.37
C ALA A 3 -14.81 -0.05 -29.88
N LEU A 4 -15.50 -1.14 -29.55
CA LEU A 4 -15.56 -1.67 -28.18
C LEU A 4 -14.23 -2.30 -27.75
N GLU A 5 -13.55 -2.98 -28.67
CA GLU A 5 -12.23 -3.60 -28.44
C GLU A 5 -11.15 -2.56 -28.12
N HIS A 6 -11.24 -1.34 -28.66
CA HIS A 6 -10.30 -0.26 -28.33
C HIS A 6 -10.75 0.54 -27.11
N PHE A 7 -12.07 0.74 -26.94
CA PHE A 7 -12.62 1.57 -25.88
C PHE A 7 -12.58 0.90 -24.49
N LEU A 8 -12.89 -0.41 -24.40
CA LEU A 8 -12.90 -1.10 -23.11
C LEU A 8 -11.55 -1.10 -22.39
N PRO A 9 -10.41 -1.41 -23.06
CA PRO A 9 -9.09 -1.31 -22.42
C PRO A 9 -8.79 0.12 -21.93
N GLN A 10 -9.17 1.15 -22.67
CA GLN A 10 -8.96 2.55 -22.26
C GLN A 10 -9.75 2.88 -20.99
N VAL A 11 -11.02 2.45 -20.92
CA VAL A 11 -11.85 2.64 -19.72
C VAL A 11 -11.22 1.93 -18.52
N TRP A 12 -10.83 0.65 -18.67
CA TRP A 12 -10.19 -0.10 -17.60
C TRP A 12 -8.84 0.49 -17.17
N PHE A 13 -8.06 1.03 -18.11
CA PHE A 13 -6.83 1.73 -17.80
C PHE A 13 -7.08 2.97 -16.93
N VAL A 14 -8.12 3.77 -17.24
CA VAL A 14 -8.51 4.93 -16.41
C VAL A 14 -9.00 4.49 -15.04
N VAL A 15 -9.77 3.40 -14.95
CA VAL A 15 -10.23 2.84 -13.67
C VAL A 15 -9.04 2.40 -12.80
N LEU A 16 -8.05 1.72 -13.38
CA LEU A 16 -6.82 1.34 -12.68
C LEU A 16 -6.02 2.54 -12.21
N ALA A 17 -5.88 3.57 -13.07
CA ALA A 17 -5.23 4.82 -12.69
C ALA A 17 -5.95 5.51 -11.53
N LEU A 18 -7.29 5.48 -11.52
CA LEU A 18 -8.09 6.00 -10.40
C LEU A 18 -7.86 5.20 -9.12
N PHE A 19 -7.85 3.86 -9.17
CA PHE A 19 -7.56 3.03 -7.99
C PHE A 19 -6.17 3.29 -7.42
N LEU A 20 -5.16 3.40 -8.30
CA LEU A 20 -3.81 3.75 -7.88
C LEU A 20 -3.75 5.14 -7.25
N LEU A 21 -4.41 6.13 -7.85
CA LEU A 21 -4.48 7.49 -7.31
C LEU A 21 -5.12 7.51 -5.93
N LEU A 22 -6.28 6.85 -5.77
CA LEU A 22 -6.98 6.78 -4.50
C LEU A 22 -6.13 6.06 -3.44
N TYR A 23 -5.48 4.95 -3.80
CA TYR A 23 -4.56 4.26 -2.91
C TYR A 23 -3.42 5.18 -2.45
N VAL A 24 -2.71 5.82 -3.37
CA VAL A 24 -1.56 6.67 -3.06
C VAL A 24 -1.98 7.88 -2.20
N MET A 25 -3.13 8.49 -2.48
CA MET A 25 -3.59 9.64 -1.70
C MET A 25 -4.09 9.25 -0.30
N LEU A 26 -4.87 8.18 -0.21
CA LEU A 26 -5.53 7.79 1.03
C LEU A 26 -4.59 6.99 1.94
N ASP A 27 -4.05 5.88 1.47
CA ASP A 27 -3.12 5.06 2.26
C ASP A 27 -1.76 5.76 2.44
N GLY A 28 -1.38 6.66 1.52
CA GLY A 28 -0.18 7.49 1.69
C GLY A 28 -0.24 8.40 2.92
N PHE A 29 -1.42 8.90 3.28
CA PHE A 29 -1.61 9.61 4.55
C PHE A 29 -1.39 8.67 5.75
N ASP A 30 -1.98 7.48 5.71
CA ASP A 30 -1.86 6.48 6.80
C ASP A 30 -0.41 6.05 7.02
N LEU A 31 0.30 5.75 5.93
CA LEU A 31 1.73 5.42 5.93
C LEU A 31 2.56 6.58 6.48
N GLY A 32 2.23 7.82 6.09
CA GLY A 32 2.88 9.03 6.61
C GLY A 32 2.72 9.20 8.11
N VAL A 33 1.50 9.05 8.64
CA VAL A 33 1.23 9.05 10.09
C VAL A 33 1.98 7.93 10.80
N GLY A 34 2.03 6.75 10.18
CA GLY A 34 2.82 5.61 10.63
C GLY A 34 4.29 5.97 10.84
N ILE A 35 4.93 6.55 9.83
CA ILE A 35 6.33 6.99 9.90
C ILE A 35 6.50 8.09 10.96
N LEU A 36 5.60 9.08 11.00
CA LEU A 36 5.65 10.16 12.00
C LEU A 36 5.55 9.65 13.44
N SER A 37 4.85 8.54 13.67
CA SER A 37 4.72 7.93 15.00
C SER A 37 6.08 7.50 15.61
N LEU A 38 7.08 7.21 14.78
CA LEU A 38 8.45 6.91 15.24
C LEU A 38 9.10 8.13 15.89
N THR A 39 8.76 9.31 15.40
CA THR A 39 9.30 10.60 15.88
C THR A 39 8.46 11.24 16.99
N ALA A 40 7.38 10.59 17.42
CA ALA A 40 6.52 11.09 18.48
C ALA A 40 7.28 11.22 19.81
N SER A 41 7.18 12.41 20.42
CA SER A 41 7.91 12.81 21.63
C SER A 41 7.52 12.04 22.88
N ASN A 42 6.27 11.56 22.94
CA ASN A 42 5.74 10.78 24.06
C ASN A 42 4.63 9.83 23.59
N GLU A 43 4.21 8.93 24.48
CA GLU A 43 3.23 7.89 24.17
C GLU A 43 1.82 8.42 23.95
N GLU A 44 1.46 9.52 24.61
CA GLU A 44 0.18 10.20 24.42
C GLU A 44 0.06 10.74 22.98
N ARG A 45 1.07 11.47 22.51
CA ARG A 45 1.13 11.99 21.15
C ARG A 45 1.14 10.86 20.11
N ARG A 46 1.82 9.75 20.41
CA ARG A 46 1.80 8.56 19.57
C ARG A 46 0.40 7.93 19.51
N GLY A 47 -0.28 7.85 20.65
CA GLY A 47 -1.67 7.41 20.74
C GLY A 47 -2.57 8.27 19.87
N ILE A 48 -2.47 9.60 19.97
CA ILE A 48 -3.27 10.53 19.14
C ILE A 48 -3.03 10.30 17.64
N LEU A 49 -1.77 10.14 17.23
CA LEU A 49 -1.44 9.83 15.83
C LEU A 49 -2.10 8.52 15.37
N MET A 50 -1.99 7.44 16.14
CA MET A 50 -2.59 6.17 15.76
C MET A 50 -4.12 6.25 15.77
N THR A 51 -4.74 6.83 16.81
CA THR A 51 -6.21 6.98 16.87
C THR A 51 -6.77 7.84 15.73
N SER A 52 -5.98 8.77 15.17
CA SER A 52 -6.40 9.55 14.00
C SER A 52 -6.64 8.72 12.74
N LEU A 53 -6.06 7.52 12.65
CA LEU A 53 -6.27 6.57 11.55
C LEU A 53 -7.55 5.73 11.70
N GLY A 54 -8.16 5.73 12.90
CA GLY A 54 -9.47 5.17 13.21
C GLY A 54 -9.84 3.92 12.40
N ASN A 55 -11.02 3.95 11.79
CA ASN A 55 -11.51 2.88 10.90
C ASN A 55 -11.20 3.15 9.42
N VAL A 56 -10.44 4.19 9.10
CA VAL A 56 -10.22 4.61 7.70
C VAL A 56 -9.07 3.86 7.04
N TRP A 57 -8.07 3.42 7.81
CA TRP A 57 -6.90 2.74 7.25
C TRP A 57 -7.25 1.42 6.53
N ASP A 58 -8.15 0.61 7.10
CA ASP A 58 -8.58 -0.66 6.51
C ASP A 58 -9.36 -0.44 5.20
N ALA A 59 -10.18 0.62 5.16
CA ALA A 59 -10.85 1.04 3.93
C ALA A 59 -9.86 1.52 2.85
N ASN A 60 -8.75 2.13 3.25
CA ASN A 60 -7.74 2.64 2.33
C ASN A 60 -6.93 1.50 1.66
N GLU A 61 -6.63 0.43 2.39
CA GLU A 61 -5.97 -0.77 1.83
C GLU A 61 -6.81 -1.46 0.74
N THR A 62 -8.14 -1.33 0.79
CA THR A 62 -9.05 -1.93 -0.20
C THR A 62 -8.76 -1.46 -1.63
N TRP A 63 -8.31 -0.21 -1.82
CA TRP A 63 -7.98 0.31 -3.15
C TRP A 63 -6.82 -0.44 -3.81
N LEU A 64 -5.83 -0.87 -3.02
CA LEU A 64 -4.72 -1.69 -3.51
C LEU A 64 -5.21 -3.07 -3.96
N VAL A 65 -6.12 -3.69 -3.18
CA VAL A 65 -6.70 -4.99 -3.52
C VAL A 65 -7.53 -4.90 -4.80
N PHE A 66 -8.36 -3.86 -4.95
CA PHE A 66 -9.11 -3.62 -6.18
C PHE A 66 -8.20 -3.35 -7.37
N MET A 67 -7.11 -2.62 -7.19
CA MET A 67 -6.10 -2.44 -8.24
C MET A 67 -5.52 -3.79 -8.71
N GLY A 68 -5.11 -4.66 -7.78
CA GLY A 68 -4.59 -5.98 -8.10
C GLY A 68 -5.61 -6.87 -8.81
N GLY A 69 -6.84 -6.94 -8.30
CA GLY A 69 -7.92 -7.73 -8.88
C GLY A 69 -8.38 -7.23 -10.25
N ALA A 70 -8.51 -5.92 -10.42
CA ALA A 70 -8.87 -5.32 -11.71
C ALA A 70 -7.75 -5.49 -12.73
N LEU A 71 -6.48 -5.40 -12.33
CA LEU A 71 -5.35 -5.64 -13.22
C LEU A 71 -5.33 -7.11 -13.69
N PHE A 72 -5.57 -8.06 -12.78
CA PHE A 72 -5.70 -9.48 -13.12
C PHE A 72 -6.84 -9.74 -14.11
N GLY A 73 -8.02 -9.14 -13.89
CA GLY A 73 -9.20 -9.35 -14.73
C GLY A 73 -9.14 -8.66 -16.10
N ALA A 74 -8.67 -7.41 -16.14
CA ALA A 74 -8.66 -6.58 -17.36
C ALA A 74 -7.38 -6.76 -18.19
N PHE A 75 -6.23 -7.01 -17.55
CA PHE A 75 -4.91 -7.10 -18.20
C PHE A 75 -4.06 -8.25 -17.60
N PRO A 76 -4.47 -9.52 -17.77
CA PRO A 76 -3.81 -10.65 -17.12
C PRO A 76 -2.32 -10.80 -17.48
N LEU A 77 -1.94 -10.46 -18.71
CA LEU A 77 -0.52 -10.46 -19.12
C LEU A 77 0.28 -9.40 -18.34
N ALA A 78 -0.25 -8.18 -18.24
CA ALA A 78 0.40 -7.12 -17.46
C ALA A 78 0.48 -7.49 -15.98
N TYR A 79 -0.58 -8.08 -15.41
CA TYR A 79 -0.57 -8.60 -14.04
C TYR A 79 0.58 -9.57 -13.80
N GLY A 80 0.73 -10.59 -14.66
CA GLY A 80 1.79 -11.59 -14.54
C GLY A 80 3.18 -10.97 -14.65
N THR A 81 3.42 -10.17 -15.70
CA THR A 81 4.72 -9.53 -15.94
C THR A 81 5.12 -8.59 -14.80
N ILE A 82 4.21 -7.72 -14.35
CA ILE A 82 4.48 -6.73 -13.30
C ILE A 82 4.74 -7.43 -11.96
N LEU A 83 3.91 -8.40 -11.57
CA LEU A 83 4.06 -9.09 -10.27
C LEU A 83 5.35 -9.91 -10.21
N THR A 84 5.75 -10.54 -11.32
CA THR A 84 7.02 -11.26 -11.39
C THR A 84 8.21 -10.30 -11.30
N ALA A 85 8.19 -9.20 -12.07
CA ALA A 85 9.27 -8.22 -12.06
C ALA A 85 9.40 -7.50 -10.70
N LEU A 86 8.27 -7.20 -10.06
CA LEU A 86 8.19 -6.47 -8.80
C LEU A 86 8.05 -7.40 -7.59
N TYR A 87 8.40 -8.69 -7.72
CA TYR A 87 8.20 -9.68 -6.66
C TYR A 87 8.80 -9.22 -5.32
N ILE A 88 10.06 -8.78 -5.32
CA ILE A 88 10.74 -8.34 -4.10
C ILE A 88 10.10 -7.07 -3.51
N PRO A 89 9.90 -5.97 -4.27
CA PRO A 89 9.16 -4.81 -3.77
C PRO A 89 7.76 -5.16 -3.22
N ILE A 90 6.97 -5.96 -3.95
CA ILE A 90 5.62 -6.31 -3.52
C ILE A 90 5.64 -7.13 -2.24
N CYS A 91 6.53 -8.12 -2.10
CA CYS A 91 6.67 -8.88 -0.86
C CYS A 91 7.06 -7.96 0.32
N MET A 92 8.03 -7.06 0.13
CA MET A 92 8.41 -6.09 1.16
C MET A 92 7.23 -5.22 1.58
N MET A 93 6.45 -4.74 0.61
CA MET A 93 5.25 -3.94 0.86
C MET A 93 4.22 -4.73 1.69
N LEU A 94 3.92 -5.97 1.30
CA LEU A 94 2.97 -6.82 2.03
C LEU A 94 3.41 -7.09 3.47
N PHE A 95 4.69 -7.37 3.71
CA PHE A 95 5.19 -7.51 5.08
C PHE A 95 5.06 -6.21 5.87
N GLY A 96 5.37 -5.07 5.25
CA GLY A 96 5.19 -3.75 5.87
C GLY A 96 3.75 -3.48 6.29
N LEU A 97 2.79 -3.75 5.40
CA LEU A 97 1.35 -3.61 5.65
C LEU A 97 0.86 -4.57 6.74
N ILE A 98 1.30 -5.83 6.72
CA ILE A 98 0.95 -6.81 7.77
C ILE A 98 1.45 -6.34 9.15
N PHE A 99 2.70 -5.92 9.25
CA PHE A 99 3.25 -5.42 10.52
C PHE A 99 2.50 -4.18 10.99
N ARG A 100 2.13 -3.28 10.08
CA ARG A 100 1.32 -2.09 10.39
C ARG A 100 -0.03 -2.48 10.97
N ALA A 101 -0.79 -3.31 10.26
CA ALA A 101 -2.14 -3.74 10.65
C ALA A 101 -2.14 -4.47 12.00
N VAL A 102 -1.24 -5.46 12.17
CA VAL A 102 -1.14 -6.22 13.42
C VAL A 102 -0.70 -5.31 14.57
N ALA A 103 0.25 -4.40 14.35
CA ALA A 103 0.66 -3.49 15.40
C ALA A 103 -0.44 -2.53 15.83
N PHE A 104 -1.28 -2.08 14.91
CA PHE A 104 -2.40 -1.20 15.19
C PHE A 104 -3.42 -1.86 16.14
N GLU A 105 -3.86 -3.08 15.81
CA GLU A 105 -4.86 -3.82 16.57
C GLU A 105 -4.34 -4.34 17.93
N PHE A 106 -3.12 -4.86 17.97
CA PHE A 106 -2.60 -5.54 19.16
C PHE A 106 -1.96 -4.61 20.19
N ARG A 107 -1.65 -3.35 19.82
CA ARG A 107 -0.96 -2.40 20.71
C ARG A 107 -1.74 -2.14 22.00
N GLU A 108 -3.05 -1.94 21.93
CA GLU A 108 -3.86 -1.62 23.13
C GLU A 108 -3.98 -2.79 24.10
N HIS A 109 -3.86 -4.02 23.61
CA HIS A 109 -3.93 -5.24 24.40
C HIS A 109 -2.57 -5.71 24.94
N SER A 110 -1.49 -4.99 24.64
CA SER A 110 -0.13 -5.43 24.96
C SER A 110 0.52 -4.65 26.11
N ASN A 111 1.17 -5.40 27.01
CA ASN A 111 2.08 -4.83 28.02
C ASN A 111 3.38 -4.28 27.40
N ARG A 112 3.70 -4.64 26.15
CA ARG A 112 4.91 -4.19 25.42
C ARG A 112 4.57 -3.21 24.31
N LYS A 113 3.91 -2.09 24.64
CA LYS A 113 3.49 -1.07 23.66
C LYS A 113 4.65 -0.56 22.79
N LEU A 114 5.86 -0.46 23.36
CA LEU A 114 7.05 0.00 22.62
C LEU A 114 7.37 -0.86 21.39
N PHE A 115 7.23 -2.20 21.48
CA PHE A 115 7.49 -3.08 20.34
C PHE A 115 6.50 -2.81 19.20
N TRP A 116 5.21 -2.70 19.53
CA TRP A 116 4.17 -2.41 18.54
C TRP A 116 4.28 -1.02 17.95
N ASN A 117 4.71 -0.03 18.73
CA ASN A 117 4.99 1.32 18.24
C ASN A 117 6.06 1.31 17.14
N TYR A 118 7.16 0.57 17.36
CA TYR A 118 8.19 0.42 16.35
C TYR A 118 7.71 -0.42 15.15
N ALA A 119 6.99 -1.51 15.38
CA ALA A 119 6.44 -2.33 14.31
C ALA A 119 5.48 -1.55 13.40
N PHE A 120 4.61 -0.72 13.99
CA PHE A 120 3.68 0.14 13.27
C PHE A 120 4.41 1.14 12.36
N GLY A 121 5.37 1.89 12.91
CA GLY A 121 6.10 2.88 12.15
C GLY A 121 7.10 2.30 11.15
N ALA A 122 7.83 1.25 11.52
CA ALA A 122 8.78 0.57 10.63
C ALA A 122 8.05 -0.19 9.51
N GLY A 123 6.91 -0.81 9.79
CA GLY A 123 6.06 -1.43 8.78
C GLY A 123 5.54 -0.40 7.76
N SER A 124 5.08 0.75 8.24
CA SER A 124 4.65 1.87 7.39
C SER A 124 5.80 2.41 6.54
N PHE A 125 6.98 2.57 7.12
CA PHE A 125 8.18 2.97 6.37
C PHE A 125 8.57 1.95 5.30
N LEU A 126 8.57 0.66 5.64
CA LEU A 126 8.91 -0.42 4.71
C LEU A 126 7.93 -0.47 3.53
N ALA A 127 6.63 -0.32 3.78
CA ALA A 127 5.62 -0.27 2.73
C ALA A 127 5.82 0.92 1.79
N ALA A 128 6.02 2.13 2.33
CA ALA A 128 6.29 3.33 1.53
C ALA A 128 7.59 3.21 0.71
N LEU A 129 8.65 2.66 1.32
CA LEU A 129 9.93 2.42 0.64
C LEU A 129 9.78 1.42 -0.51
N ALA A 130 9.05 0.32 -0.27
CA ALA A 130 8.78 -0.70 -1.26
C ALA A 130 7.98 -0.15 -2.47
N GLN A 131 7.01 0.74 -2.23
CA GLN A 131 6.31 1.45 -3.30
C GLN A 131 7.27 2.33 -4.12
N GLY A 132 8.22 3.01 -3.46
CA GLY A 132 9.27 3.77 -4.14
C GLY A 132 10.13 2.91 -5.05
N PHE A 133 10.55 1.72 -4.58
CA PHE A 133 11.28 0.76 -5.41
C PHE A 133 10.44 0.23 -6.57
N ALA A 134 9.17 -0.09 -6.32
CA ALA A 134 8.25 -0.54 -7.35
C ALA A 134 8.08 0.51 -8.46
N LEU A 135 7.82 1.77 -8.09
CA LEU A 135 7.70 2.87 -9.03
C LEU A 135 9.02 3.11 -9.80
N GLY A 136 10.15 3.08 -9.09
CA GLY A 136 11.47 3.23 -9.69
C GLY A 136 11.73 2.17 -10.76
N ALA A 137 11.47 0.89 -10.46
CA ALA A 137 11.64 -0.22 -11.40
C ALA A 137 10.70 -0.12 -12.61
N VAL A 138 9.46 0.33 -12.42
CA VAL A 138 8.52 0.57 -13.54
C VAL A 138 9.01 1.69 -14.44
N LEU A 139 9.56 2.78 -13.88
CA LEU A 139 10.08 3.91 -14.65
C LEU A 139 11.41 3.60 -15.34
N GLU A 140 12.26 2.78 -14.74
CA GLU A 140 13.49 2.26 -15.37
C GLU A 140 13.16 1.35 -16.57
N GLY A 141 11.99 0.71 -16.52
CA GLY A 141 11.51 -0.21 -17.54
C GLY A 141 11.71 -1.65 -17.10
N ILE A 142 10.65 -2.43 -17.16
CA ILE A 142 10.70 -3.87 -16.86
C ILE A 142 11.20 -4.58 -18.11
N ALA A 143 12.30 -5.31 -18.00
CA ALA A 143 12.74 -6.22 -19.05
C ALA A 143 11.71 -7.34 -19.22
N VAL A 144 11.14 -7.45 -20.41
CA VAL A 144 10.19 -8.49 -20.79
C VAL A 144 10.80 -9.20 -22.00
N ASP A 145 11.03 -10.51 -21.87
CA ASP A 145 11.53 -11.36 -22.95
C ASP A 145 10.39 -11.88 -23.85
#